data_AF-A0A2G2WHB6-F1
#
_entry.id   AF-A0A2G2WHB6-F1
#
_cell.length_a   1.000
_cell.length_b   1.000
_cell.length_c   1.000
_cell.angle_alpha   90.00
_cell.angle_beta   90.00
_cell.angle_gamma   90.00
#
_symmetry.space_group_name_H-M   'P 1'
#
loop_
_entity.id
_entity.type
_entity.pdbx_description
1 polymer ?
#
loop_
_entity_poly.entity_id
_entity_poly.type
_entity_poly.pdbx_seq_one_letter_code
_entity_poly.pdbx_strand_id
1 'polypeptide(L)'
;MENEEERKNNFMVSYSALCKDVVNVLGFMERLKNEEGQNAVDIANKIEELKLVLTFICTYVPLSHCDLDEFEDSMSEARQEVENQLQPILDDVDNNVRCKYNMDHVLPSLMDNIDECISLSHRSTSSAMMTDEQLNFFLQNLHH
;
A
#
# COMPACT_ATOMS: atom_id res chain seq x y z
N MET A 1 -0.28 -27.18 6.62
CA MET A 1 -0.96 -26.76 5.39
C MET A 1 -2.11 -25.90 5.87
N GLU A 2 -2.05 -24.58 5.68
CA GLU A 2 -3.13 -23.68 6.11
C GLU A 2 -4.43 -24.03 5.39
N ASN A 3 -5.54 -23.95 6.11
CA ASN A 3 -6.86 -24.10 5.52
C ASN A 3 -7.34 -22.77 4.88
N GLU A 4 -8.43 -22.80 4.12
CA GLU A 4 -8.91 -21.64 3.36
C GLU A 4 -9.35 -20.47 4.26
N GLU A 5 -9.85 -20.75 5.47
CA GLU A 5 -10.26 -19.75 6.45
C GLU A 5 -9.05 -19.01 7.05
N GLU A 6 -8.00 -19.75 7.40
CA GLU A 6 -6.73 -19.20 7.90
C GLU A 6 -6.07 -18.29 6.84
N ARG A 7 -6.08 -18.69 5.56
CA ARG A 7 -5.59 -17.85 4.46
C ARG A 7 -6.38 -16.56 4.29
N LYS A 8 -7.71 -16.62 4.39
CA LYS A 8 -8.58 -15.43 4.31
C LYS A 8 -8.31 -14.46 5.45
N ASN A 9 -8.13 -14.98 6.66
CA ASN A 9 -7.77 -14.16 7.82
C ASN A 9 -6.40 -13.50 7.63
N ASN A 10 -5.39 -14.25 7.17
CA ASN A 10 -4.06 -13.70 6.89
C ASN A 10 -4.13 -12.59 5.84
N PHE A 11 -4.84 -12.81 4.73
CA PHE A 11 -5.02 -11.78 3.69
C PHE A 11 -5.69 -10.51 4.24
N MET A 12 -6.73 -10.66 5.06
CA MET A 12 -7.43 -9.51 5.64
C MET A 12 -6.53 -8.73 6.62
N VAL A 13 -5.68 -9.43 7.38
CA VAL A 13 -4.68 -8.83 8.28
C VAL A 13 -3.65 -8.03 7.47
N SER A 14 -3.04 -8.64 6.44
CA SER A 14 -2.05 -7.98 5.59
C SER A 14 -2.66 -6.80 4.83
N TYR A 15 -3.87 -6.93 4.30
CA TYR A 15 -4.56 -5.84 3.61
C TYR A 15 -4.90 -4.68 4.57
N SER A 16 -5.32 -4.99 5.81
CA SER A 16 -5.52 -3.94 6.81
C SER A 16 -4.23 -3.24 7.21
N ALA A 17 -3.11 -3.97 7.29
CA ALA A 17 -1.79 -3.41 7.56
C ALA A 17 -1.33 -2.51 6.40
N LEU A 18 -1.53 -2.95 5.15
CA LEU A 18 -1.30 -2.16 3.94
C LEU A 18 -2.06 -0.83 3.97
N CYS A 19 -3.37 -0.85 4.22
CA CYS A 19 -4.17 0.39 4.29
C CYS A 19 -3.65 1.35 5.38
N LYS A 20 -3.23 0.81 6.53
CA LYS A 20 -2.65 1.62 7.61
C LYS A 20 -1.33 2.26 7.18
N ASP A 21 -0.46 1.52 6.51
CA ASP A 21 0.82 2.05 6.04
C ASP A 21 0.64 3.11 4.96
N VAL A 22 -0.33 2.93 4.05
CA VAL A 22 -0.74 3.96 3.08
C VAL A 22 -1.12 5.26 3.78
N VAL A 23 -1.96 5.20 4.81
CA VAL A 23 -2.35 6.38 5.60
C VAL A 23 -1.13 7.03 6.27
N ASN A 24 -0.22 6.23 6.82
CA ASN A 24 0.99 6.75 7.46
C ASN A 24 1.91 7.45 6.46
N VAL A 25 2.14 6.85 5.28
CA VAL A 25 2.98 7.43 4.23
C VAL A 25 2.38 8.72 3.69
N LEU A 26 1.09 8.73 3.34
CA LEU A 26 0.43 9.95 2.86
C LEU A 26 0.41 11.04 3.93
N GLY A 27 0.17 10.67 5.19
CA GLY A 27 0.24 11.58 6.32
C GLY A 27 1.64 12.16 6.56
N PHE A 28 2.70 11.38 6.31
CA PHE A 28 4.08 11.86 6.32
C PHE A 28 4.32 12.86 5.20
N MET A 29 3.95 12.52 3.96
CA MET A 29 4.16 13.39 2.79
C MET A 29 3.42 14.73 2.93
N GLU A 30 2.18 14.72 3.42
CA GLU A 30 1.42 15.94 3.67
C GLU A 30 2.08 16.84 4.72
N ARG A 31 2.76 16.27 5.71
CA ARG A 31 3.54 17.03 6.70
C ARG A 31 4.85 17.53 6.10
N LEU A 32 5.55 16.70 5.32
CA LEU A 32 6.78 17.06 4.65
C LEU A 32 6.59 18.24 3.70
N LYS A 33 5.46 18.29 2.99
CA LYS A 33 5.05 19.42 2.14
C LYS A 33 5.07 20.76 2.89
N ASN A 34 4.79 20.74 4.19
CA ASN A 34 4.71 21.93 5.04
C ASN A 34 5.99 22.19 5.85
N GLU A 35 7.03 21.37 5.70
CA GLU A 35 8.29 21.53 6.42
C GLU A 35 9.11 22.69 5.82
N GLU A 36 9.80 23.46 6.66
CA GLU A 36 10.60 24.60 6.21
C GLU A 36 11.73 24.17 5.26
N GLY A 37 11.91 24.93 4.17
CA GLY A 37 12.96 24.65 3.18
C GLY A 37 12.58 23.63 2.11
N GLN A 38 11.41 23.00 2.21
CA GLN A 38 10.91 22.09 1.19
C GLN A 38 10.18 22.80 0.04
N ASN A 39 10.25 22.23 -1.17
CA ASN A 39 9.48 22.71 -2.30
C ASN A 39 8.04 22.15 -2.24
N ALA A 40 7.14 22.92 -1.61
CA ALA A 40 5.76 22.51 -1.41
C ALA A 40 5.00 22.13 -2.71
N VAL A 41 5.31 22.77 -3.84
CA VAL A 41 4.65 22.47 -5.13
C VAL A 41 5.14 21.13 -5.68
N ASP A 42 6.44 20.87 -5.63
CA ASP A 42 7.01 19.60 -6.06
C ASP A 42 6.50 18.43 -5.21
N ILE A 43 6.47 18.60 -3.89
CA ILE A 43 5.93 17.59 -2.98
C ILE A 43 4.43 17.38 -3.19
N ALA A 44 3.66 18.44 -3.45
CA ALA A 44 2.23 18.31 -3.75
C ALA A 44 1.98 17.45 -4.99
N ASN A 45 2.77 17.62 -6.06
CA ASN A 45 2.65 16.78 -7.25
C ASN A 45 2.99 15.31 -6.93
N LYS A 46 4.08 15.08 -6.20
CA LYS A 46 4.47 13.73 -5.76
C LYS A 46 3.42 13.07 -4.86
N ILE A 47 2.75 13.83 -4.00
CA ILE A 47 1.63 13.32 -3.19
C ILE A 47 0.50 12.81 -4.07
N GLU A 48 0.10 13.55 -5.10
CA GLU A 48 -0.99 13.14 -5.98
C GLU A 48 -0.62 11.94 -6.84
N GLU A 49 0.61 11.88 -7.35
CA GLU A 49 1.14 10.71 -8.07
C GLU A 49 1.19 9.47 -7.17
N LEU A 50 1.69 9.61 -5.94
CA LEU A 50 1.76 8.53 -4.98
C LEU A 50 0.36 8.05 -4.55
N LYS A 51 -0.58 8.97 -4.33
CA LYS A 51 -1.99 8.64 -4.04
C LYS A 51 -2.58 7.81 -5.16
N LEU A 52 -2.29 8.12 -6.42
CA LEU A 52 -2.80 7.38 -7.56
C LEU A 52 -2.30 5.92 -7.53
N VAL A 53 -0.99 5.72 -7.36
CA VAL A 53 -0.38 4.37 -7.34
C VAL A 53 -0.85 3.57 -6.11
N LEU A 54 -0.89 4.19 -4.93
CA LEU A 54 -1.37 3.52 -3.72
C LEU A 54 -2.86 3.19 -3.79
N THR A 55 -3.67 4.06 -4.38
CA THR A 55 -5.10 3.78 -4.61
C THR A 55 -5.28 2.61 -5.59
N PHE A 56 -4.46 2.56 -6.65
CA PHE A 56 -4.44 1.43 -7.56
C PHE A 56 -4.13 0.12 -6.81
N ILE A 57 -3.04 0.07 -6.04
CA ILE A 57 -2.65 -1.11 -5.24
C ILE A 57 -3.80 -1.51 -4.29
N CYS A 58 -4.30 -0.58 -3.48
CA CYS A 58 -5.37 -0.87 -2.53
C CYS A 58 -6.66 -1.35 -3.21
N THR A 59 -6.95 -0.89 -4.43
CA THR A 59 -8.12 -1.32 -5.18
C THR A 59 -7.92 -2.65 -5.89
N TYR A 60 -6.71 -2.92 -6.34
CA TYR A 60 -6.41 -4.09 -7.15
C TYR A 60 -6.19 -5.33 -6.29
N VAL A 61 -5.61 -5.20 -5.09
CA VAL A 61 -5.40 -6.30 -4.14
C VAL A 61 -6.69 -7.10 -3.86
N PRO A 62 -7.84 -6.50 -3.53
CA PRO A 62 -9.08 -7.24 -3.32
C PRO A 62 -9.64 -7.90 -4.58
N LEU A 63 -9.28 -7.41 -5.77
CA LEU A 63 -9.70 -7.98 -7.06
C LEU A 63 -8.85 -9.18 -7.48
N SER A 64 -7.81 -9.52 -6.72
CA SER A 64 -6.95 -10.66 -7.02
C SER A 64 -7.69 -12.01 -7.06
N HIS A 65 -8.86 -12.10 -6.44
CA HIS A 65 -9.74 -13.27 -6.51
C HIS A 65 -10.45 -13.45 -7.86
N CYS A 66 -10.31 -12.50 -8.79
CA CYS A 66 -10.96 -12.52 -10.10
C CYS A 66 -10.10 -13.18 -11.21
N ASP A 67 -9.03 -13.91 -10.87
CA ASP A 67 -8.10 -14.54 -11.83
C ASP A 67 -7.69 -13.59 -12.98
N LEU A 68 -7.06 -12.47 -12.60
CA LEU A 68 -6.56 -11.48 -13.54
C LEU A 68 -5.16 -11.88 -14.03
N ASP A 69 -5.02 -12.19 -15.32
CA ASP A 69 -3.78 -12.70 -15.93
C ASP A 69 -2.54 -11.83 -15.64
N GLU A 70 -2.72 -10.52 -15.51
CA GLU A 70 -1.64 -9.54 -15.31
C GLU A 70 -1.53 -9.04 -13.86
N PHE A 71 -2.17 -9.71 -12.89
CA PHE A 71 -2.22 -9.24 -11.51
C PHE A 71 -0.84 -9.06 -10.88
N GLU A 72 -0.02 -10.10 -10.91
CA GLU A 72 1.30 -10.13 -10.27
C GLU A 72 2.24 -9.10 -10.90
N ASP A 73 2.29 -9.07 -12.22
CA ASP A 73 3.13 -8.15 -12.99
C ASP A 73 2.73 -6.71 -12.69
N SER A 74 1.44 -6.38 -12.79
CA SER A 74 0.92 -5.03 -12.54
C SER A 74 1.17 -4.58 -11.10
N MET A 75 1.00 -5.48 -10.13
CA MET A 75 1.23 -5.18 -8.72
C MET A 75 2.71 -5.01 -8.40
N SER A 76 3.58 -5.82 -9.01
CA SER A 76 5.03 -5.72 -8.86
C SER A 76 5.57 -4.42 -9.44
N GLU A 77 5.07 -4.02 -10.62
CA GLU A 77 5.38 -2.72 -11.23
C GLU A 77 4.91 -1.56 -10.33
N ALA A 78 3.67 -1.62 -9.83
CA ALA A 78 3.13 -0.59 -8.94
C ALA A 78 3.92 -0.50 -7.62
N ARG A 79 4.30 -1.63 -7.02
CA ARG A 79 5.16 -1.68 -5.84
C ARG A 79 6.50 -0.99 -6.10
N GLN A 80 7.13 -1.31 -7.24
CA GLN A 80 8.41 -0.70 -7.60
C GLN A 80 8.28 0.81 -7.81
N GLU A 81 7.18 1.28 -8.40
CA GLU A 81 6.90 2.70 -8.57
C GLU A 81 6.76 3.42 -7.22
N VAL A 82 6.06 2.82 -6.24
CA VAL A 82 5.99 3.36 -4.87
C VAL A 82 7.38 3.50 -4.25
N GLU A 83 8.22 2.46 -4.38
CA GLU A 83 9.59 2.47 -3.87
C GLU A 83 10.43 3.56 -4.54
N ASN A 84 10.36 3.66 -5.88
CA ASN A 84 11.09 4.65 -6.66
C ASN A 84 10.69 6.10 -6.34
N GLN A 85 9.42 6.32 -5.97
CA GLN A 85 8.95 7.65 -5.57
C GLN A 85 9.35 7.99 -4.13
N LEU A 86 9.28 7.04 -3.20
CA LEU A 86 9.51 7.29 -1.77
C LEU A 86 10.97 7.25 -1.36
N GLN A 87 11.75 6.30 -1.88
CA GLN A 87 13.14 6.10 -1.46
C GLN A 87 14.00 7.37 -1.63
N PRO A 88 13.98 8.07 -2.78
CA PRO A 88 14.79 9.28 -2.95
C PRO A 88 14.39 10.41 -1.99
N ILE A 89 13.12 10.49 -1.61
CA ILE A 89 12.64 11.49 -0.65
C ILE A 89 13.19 11.17 0.74
N LEU A 90 13.15 9.90 1.15
CA LEU A 90 13.65 9.47 2.45
C LEU A 90 15.17 9.51 2.58
N ASP A 91 15.87 9.43 1.45
CA ASP A 91 17.33 9.58 1.38
C ASP A 91 17.78 11.04 1.49
N ASP A 92 16.96 12.00 1.02
CA ASP A 92 17.27 13.44 1.05
C ASP A 92 16.79 14.13 2.35
N VAL A 93 15.69 13.65 2.94
CA VAL A 93 15.11 14.23 4.16
C VAL A 93 15.99 13.97 5.39
N ASP A 94 16.12 14.99 6.26
CA ASP A 94 16.87 14.90 7.50
C ASP A 94 16.41 13.70 8.35
N ASN A 95 17.36 12.89 8.82
CA ASN A 95 17.09 11.69 9.61
C ASN A 95 16.21 11.97 10.83
N ASN A 96 16.29 13.16 11.46
CA ASN A 96 15.43 13.50 12.59
C ASN A 96 13.95 13.62 12.17
N VAL A 97 13.69 14.16 10.97
CA VAL A 97 12.34 14.22 10.40
C VAL A 97 11.85 12.81 10.09
N ARG A 98 12.70 11.97 9.49
CA ARG A 98 12.38 10.57 9.18
C ARG A 98 12.04 9.75 10.43
N CYS A 99 12.88 9.83 11.46
CA CYS A 99 12.69 9.16 12.75
C CYS A 99 11.43 9.64 13.48
N LYS A 100 11.14 10.96 13.44
CA LYS A 100 9.95 11.55 14.07
C LYS A 100 8.65 10.94 13.56
N TYR A 101 8.61 10.56 12.29
CA TYR A 101 7.45 9.94 11.65
C TYR A 101 7.58 8.42 11.50
N ASN A 102 8.60 7.81 12.11
CA ASN A 102 8.85 6.38 12.10
C ASN A 102 8.97 5.79 10.68
N MET A 103 9.46 6.58 9.73
CA MET A 103 9.49 6.18 8.31
C MET A 103 10.51 5.06 8.03
N ASP A 104 11.51 4.89 8.91
CA ASP A 104 12.43 3.73 8.89
C ASP A 104 11.70 2.39 9.12
N HIS A 105 10.48 2.42 9.65
CA HIS A 105 9.64 1.23 9.83
C HIS A 105 8.44 1.22 8.89
N VAL A 106 7.83 2.38 8.61
CA VAL A 106 6.64 2.48 7.76
C VAL A 106 6.93 2.09 6.31
N LEU A 107 8.04 2.54 5.71
CA LEU A 107 8.33 2.19 4.31
C LEU A 107 8.62 0.68 4.15
N PRO A 108 9.50 0.04 4.95
CA PRO A 108 9.67 -1.41 4.88
C PRO A 108 8.36 -2.17 5.12
N SER A 109 7.57 -1.77 6.11
CA SER A 109 6.26 -2.37 6.39
C SER A 109 5.30 -2.25 5.20
N LEU A 110 5.27 -1.09 4.52
CA LEU A 110 4.46 -0.91 3.33
C LEU A 110 4.88 -1.87 2.21
N MET A 111 6.17 -1.98 1.94
CA MET A 111 6.71 -2.87 0.91
C MET A 111 6.41 -4.33 1.23
N ASP A 112 6.65 -4.74 2.46
CA ASP A 112 6.39 -6.11 2.94
C ASP A 112 4.89 -6.45 2.85
N ASN A 113 4.01 -5.52 3.20
CA ASN A 113 2.56 -5.73 3.11
C ASN A 113 2.06 -5.81 1.66
N ILE A 114 2.64 -5.03 0.74
CA ILE A 114 2.33 -5.17 -0.70
C ILE A 114 2.77 -6.56 -1.20
N ASP A 115 4.00 -6.97 -0.88
CA ASP A 115 4.52 -8.29 -1.25
C ASP A 115 3.69 -9.44 -0.66
N GLU A 116 3.28 -9.31 0.60
CA GLU A 116 2.44 -10.31 1.26
C GLU A 116 1.08 -10.40 0.58
N CYS A 117 0.43 -9.27 0.27
CA CYS A 117 -0.83 -9.25 -0.48
C CYS A 117 -0.68 -9.93 -1.85
N ILE A 118 0.37 -9.63 -2.62
CA ILE A 118 0.65 -10.29 -3.91
C ILE A 118 0.79 -11.80 -3.70
N SER A 119 1.59 -12.22 -2.72
CA SER A 119 1.89 -13.63 -2.49
C SER A 119 0.67 -14.45 -2.06
N LEU A 120 -0.24 -13.84 -1.29
CA LEU A 120 -1.45 -14.48 -0.77
C LEU A 120 -2.54 -14.60 -1.84
N SER A 121 -2.55 -13.68 -2.80
CA SER A 121 -3.43 -13.73 -3.98
C SER A 121 -3.25 -15.02 -4.78
N HIS A 122 -2.01 -15.45 -5.06
CA HIS A 122 -1.73 -16.68 -5.82
C HIS A 122 -2.08 -17.98 -5.09
N ARG A 123 -2.29 -17.92 -3.77
CA ARG A 123 -2.60 -19.11 -2.95
C ARG A 123 -4.09 -19.36 -2.82
N SER A 124 -4.95 -18.48 -3.35
CA SER A 124 -6.39 -18.66 -3.36
C SER A 124 -6.83 -19.39 -4.63
N THR A 125 -6.69 -20.71 -4.65
CA THR A 125 -7.14 -21.62 -5.74
C THR A 125 -8.66 -21.64 -6.00
N SER A 126 -9.43 -20.70 -5.46
CA SER A 126 -10.89 -20.74 -5.47
C SER A 126 -11.42 -19.57 -6.29
N SER A 127 -12.32 -19.84 -7.24
CA SER A 127 -13.14 -18.84 -7.95
C SER A 127 -14.14 -18.14 -7.01
N ALA A 128 -13.82 -18.05 -5.73
CA ALA A 128 -14.64 -17.47 -4.70
C ALA A 128 -14.72 -15.97 -4.98
N MET A 129 -15.90 -15.53 -5.38
CA MET A 129 -16.25 -14.13 -5.45
C MET A 129 -15.96 -13.47 -4.09
N MET A 130 -15.46 -12.24 -4.14
CA MET A 130 -15.29 -11.36 -2.97
C MET A 130 -16.50 -11.47 -2.05
N THR A 131 -16.28 -11.76 -0.76
CA THR A 131 -17.39 -11.88 0.20
C THR A 131 -17.98 -10.51 0.55
N ASP A 132 -19.21 -10.47 1.06
CA ASP A 132 -19.83 -9.21 1.50
C ASP A 132 -19.00 -8.48 2.56
N GLU A 133 -18.33 -9.21 3.45
CA GLU A 133 -17.43 -8.65 4.45
C GLU A 133 -16.18 -8.03 3.82
N GLN A 134 -15.60 -8.68 2.82
CA GLN A 134 -14.48 -8.14 2.05
C GLN A 134 -14.89 -6.90 1.25
N LEU A 135 -16.04 -6.94 0.59
CA LEU A 135 -16.60 -5.81 -0.15
C LEU A 135 -16.87 -4.64 0.79
N ASN A 136 -17.47 -4.89 1.95
CA ASN A 136 -17.70 -3.86 2.96
C ASN A 136 -16.39 -3.30 3.51
N PHE A 137 -15.38 -4.14 3.76
CA PHE A 137 -14.05 -3.68 4.17
C PHE A 137 -13.39 -2.81 3.08
N PHE A 138 -13.45 -3.22 1.82
CA PHE A 138 -12.97 -2.44 0.68
C PHE A 138 -13.67 -1.07 0.57
N LEU A 139 -15.01 -1.07 0.65
CA LEU A 139 -15.81 0.16 0.59
C LEU A 139 -15.51 1.11 1.76
N GLN A 140 -15.29 0.58 2.96
CA GLN A 140 -14.91 1.40 4.11
C GLN A 140 -13.53 2.05 3.92
N ASN A 141 -12.57 1.34 3.32
CA ASN A 141 -11.23 1.87 3.08
C ASN A 141 -11.12 2.83 1.88
N LEU A 142 -12.11 2.84 0.98
CA LEU A 142 -12.22 3.83 -0.11
C LEU A 142 -12.64 5.23 0.36
N HIS A 143 -13.24 5.36 1.54
CA HIS A 143 -13.85 6.61 2.02
C HIS A 143 -12.94 7.46 2.94
N HIS A 144 -11.65 7.15 3.01
CA HIS A 144 -10.69 7.83 3.89
C HIS A 144 -9.83 8.88 3.17
#